data_AF-A0A356X7Q4-F1
#
_entry.id   AF-A0A356X7Q4-F1
#
_cell.length_a   1.000
_cell.length_b   1.000
_cell.length_c   1.000
_cell.angle_alpha   90.00
_cell.angle_beta   90.00
_cell.angle_gamma   90.00
#
_symmetry.space_group_name_H-M   'P 1'
#
loop_
_entity.id
_entity.type
_entity.pdbx_description
1 polymer ?
#
loop_
_entity_poly.entity_id
_entity_poly.type
_entity_poly.pdbx_seq_one_letter_code
_entity_poly.pdbx_strand_id
1 'polypeptide(L)'
;MKDSEITDQQMSEEVKQTTYWKSLKQLADNKEYQKFAEREFPENATELTDGVSRRGFLRVMGASVALAGLAACRRPVQKILPYSRQPEEVVPGVYLYYATAMPVQGNLVGLIAENHEGRPTKLEGNDLHPASKGGTSIFNQAAILGLYDPDRSKSPLYNGNRSTKNDFVEFAASHFANTSQRVAFISEANSSPTYNSLKQQALSKFNNATWVTHEPFGEDNVVE
;
A
#
# COMPACT_ATOMS: atom_id res chain seq x y z
N MET A 1 21.73 -4.04 111.91
CA MET A 1 20.64 -4.04 110.91
C MET A 1 20.65 -5.43 110.29
N LYS A 2 19.60 -6.22 110.53
CA LYS A 2 19.47 -7.60 110.06
C LYS A 2 19.44 -7.59 108.53
N ASP A 3 20.02 -8.62 107.91
CA ASP A 3 19.40 -9.32 106.79
C ASP A 3 19.95 -10.75 106.73
N SER A 4 19.02 -11.68 106.55
CA SER A 4 19.17 -13.12 106.59
C SER A 4 18.52 -13.68 105.32
N GLU A 5 19.28 -14.42 104.52
CA GLU A 5 18.77 -15.23 103.40
C GLU A 5 19.28 -16.67 103.64
N ILE A 6 18.46 -17.55 104.19
CA ILE A 6 17.49 -18.45 103.54
C ILE A 6 18.20 -19.49 102.66
N THR A 7 18.35 -20.66 103.28
CA THR A 7 18.66 -21.96 102.69
C THR A 7 17.44 -22.50 101.98
N ASP A 8 17.59 -23.10 100.80
CA ASP A 8 16.84 -24.32 100.49
C ASP A 8 17.54 -25.17 99.43
N GLN A 9 17.86 -26.41 99.81
CA GLN A 9 18.33 -27.47 98.93
C GLN A 9 17.10 -28.24 98.42
N GLN A 10 17.00 -28.46 97.11
CA GLN A 10 16.03 -29.42 96.56
C GLN A 10 16.68 -30.43 95.63
N MET A 11 16.15 -31.64 95.81
CA MET A 11 16.65 -32.96 95.49
C MET A 11 16.35 -33.35 94.03
N SER A 12 17.25 -34.11 93.43
CA SER A 12 17.19 -34.68 92.08
C SER A 12 16.17 -35.81 91.94
N GLU A 13 15.34 -35.78 90.89
CA GLU A 13 14.71 -36.97 90.29
C GLU A 13 15.10 -37.06 88.81
N GLU A 14 15.89 -38.07 88.46
CA GLU A 14 16.29 -38.37 87.07
C GLU A 14 15.18 -39.16 86.38
N VAL A 15 14.33 -38.47 85.60
CA VAL A 15 13.34 -39.13 84.75
C VAL A 15 14.04 -39.65 83.50
N LYS A 16 14.25 -40.97 83.41
CA LYS A 16 14.83 -41.62 82.23
C LYS A 16 13.85 -41.54 81.06
N GLN A 17 14.01 -40.54 80.18
CA GLN A 17 13.17 -40.40 78.98
C GLN A 17 13.43 -41.56 78.02
N THR A 18 12.40 -42.35 77.72
CA THR A 18 12.41 -43.34 76.64
C THR A 18 12.41 -42.63 75.28
N THR A 19 13.45 -42.86 74.47
CA THR A 19 13.53 -42.35 73.10
C THR A 19 12.60 -43.14 72.18
N TYR A 20 11.63 -42.46 71.57
CA TYR A 20 10.72 -43.04 70.59
C TYR A 20 11.20 -42.72 69.18
N TRP A 21 11.39 -43.75 68.37
CA TRP A 21 11.81 -43.64 66.97
C TRP A 21 10.57 -43.58 66.06
N LYS A 22 10.54 -42.62 65.13
CA LYS A 22 9.43 -42.43 64.18
C LYS A 22 9.50 -43.39 62.99
N SER A 23 10.65 -43.98 62.70
CA SER A 23 10.81 -44.98 61.65
C SER A 23 11.97 -45.94 61.94
N LEU A 24 11.94 -47.13 61.32
CA LEU A 24 13.02 -48.12 61.40
C LEU A 24 14.36 -47.56 60.88
N LYS A 25 14.31 -46.67 59.89
CA LYS A 25 15.51 -46.00 59.36
C LYS A 25 16.13 -45.03 60.37
N GLN A 26 15.32 -44.42 61.24
CA GLN A 26 15.79 -43.56 62.32
C GLN A 26 16.48 -44.37 63.43
N LEU A 27 15.98 -45.57 63.73
CA LEU A 27 16.62 -46.49 64.69
C LEU A 27 17.97 -47.01 64.16
N ALA A 28 18.08 -47.24 62.84
CA ALA A 28 19.28 -47.78 62.22
C ALA A 28 20.44 -46.76 62.10
N ASP A 29 20.17 -45.46 62.27
CA ASP A 29 21.13 -44.34 62.25
C ASP A 29 22.22 -44.46 61.16
N ASN A 30 21.81 -44.75 59.93
CA ASN A 30 22.74 -44.90 58.82
C ASN A 30 23.12 -43.52 58.22
N LYS A 31 24.29 -43.45 57.56
CA LYS A 31 24.81 -42.19 56.97
C LYS A 31 23.88 -41.58 55.91
N GLU A 32 23.06 -42.38 55.23
CA GLU A 32 22.08 -41.91 54.26
C GLU A 32 20.89 -41.21 54.94
N TYR A 33 20.42 -41.73 56.08
CA TYR A 33 19.35 -41.13 56.86
C TYR A 33 19.79 -39.82 57.50
N GLN A 34 21.04 -39.72 57.98
CA GLN A 34 21.58 -38.46 58.49
C GLN A 34 21.59 -37.37 57.41
N LYS A 35 22.06 -37.68 56.20
CA LYS A 35 22.00 -36.75 55.06
C LYS A 35 20.58 -36.38 54.64
N PHE A 36 19.63 -37.31 54.77
CA PHE A 36 18.22 -37.05 54.50
C PHE A 36 17.58 -36.17 55.60
N ALA A 37 17.93 -36.39 56.87
CA ALA A 37 17.40 -35.64 58.00
C ALA A 37 17.97 -34.21 58.09
N GLU A 38 19.22 -34.01 57.66
CA GLU A 38 19.85 -32.68 57.58
C GLU A 38 19.30 -31.82 56.42
N ARG A 39 18.66 -32.44 55.42
CA ARG A 39 18.11 -31.72 54.26
C ARG A 39 16.62 -31.49 54.43
N GLU A 40 16.22 -30.22 54.43
CA GLU A 40 14.78 -29.87 54.43
C GLU A 40 14.06 -30.25 53.13
N PHE A 41 14.78 -30.45 52.01
CA PHE A 41 14.19 -30.80 50.70
C PHE A 41 14.99 -31.88 49.94
N PRO A 42 14.31 -32.78 49.17
CA PRO A 42 14.96 -33.80 48.33
C PRO A 42 15.88 -33.22 47.25
N GLU A 43 16.88 -33.99 46.80
CA GLU A 43 17.92 -33.55 45.84
C GLU A 43 17.40 -32.92 44.55
N ASN A 44 16.17 -33.25 44.12
CA ASN A 44 15.60 -32.77 42.86
C ASN A 44 14.52 -31.69 43.02
N ALA A 45 14.27 -31.19 44.24
CA ALA A 45 13.24 -30.17 44.47
C ALA A 45 13.71 -28.74 44.13
N THR A 46 15.03 -28.50 44.23
CA THR A 46 15.61 -27.15 44.07
C THR A 46 16.12 -26.89 42.65
N GLU A 47 16.34 -27.92 41.83
CA GLU A 47 16.92 -27.80 40.48
C GLU A 47 15.91 -27.44 39.36
N LEU A 48 14.69 -27.04 39.69
CA LEU A 48 13.76 -26.47 38.69
C LEU A 48 13.94 -24.95 38.51
N THR A 49 15.16 -24.44 38.66
CA THR A 49 15.46 -23.00 38.46
C THR A 49 16.16 -22.64 37.15
N ASP A 50 16.43 -23.58 36.24
CA ASP A 50 16.90 -23.28 34.87
C ASP A 50 16.05 -24.09 33.86
N GLY A 51 15.27 -23.50 32.95
CA GLY A 51 15.67 -22.38 32.10
C GLY A 51 14.54 -21.54 31.51
N VAL A 52 13.28 -21.61 31.97
CA VAL A 52 12.28 -20.56 31.66
C VAL A 52 11.21 -20.50 32.76
N SER A 53 11.31 -19.54 33.69
CA SER A 53 10.20 -19.25 34.61
C SER A 53 9.03 -18.62 33.84
N ARG A 54 7.77 -18.96 34.19
CA ARG A 54 6.56 -18.32 33.60
C ARG A 54 6.63 -16.80 33.64
N ARG A 55 7.18 -16.24 34.73
CA ARG A 55 7.41 -14.80 34.89
C ARG A 55 8.48 -14.27 33.94
N GLY A 56 9.57 -15.03 33.73
CA GLY A 56 10.60 -14.69 32.74
C GLY A 56 10.06 -14.67 31.32
N PHE A 57 9.27 -15.69 30.95
CA PHE A 57 8.59 -15.75 29.66
C PHE A 57 7.65 -14.56 29.43
N LEU A 58 6.78 -14.24 30.39
CA LEU A 58 5.88 -13.09 30.28
C LEU A 58 6.62 -11.75 30.24
N ARG A 59 7.75 -11.62 30.95
CA ARG A 59 8.61 -10.42 30.86
C ARG A 59 9.22 -10.27 29.47
N VAL A 60 9.76 -11.34 28.89
CA VAL A 60 10.36 -11.31 27.56
C VAL A 60 9.28 -11.05 26.51
N MET A 61 8.16 -11.77 26.53
CA MET A 61 7.05 -11.54 25.60
C MET A 61 6.49 -10.12 25.73
N GLY A 62 6.28 -9.62 26.95
CA GLY A 62 5.84 -8.25 27.19
C GLY A 62 6.82 -7.21 26.66
N ALA A 63 8.12 -7.42 26.86
CA ALA A 63 9.17 -6.56 26.31
C ALA A 63 9.21 -6.60 24.77
N SER A 64 9.06 -7.78 24.15
CA SER A 64 9.02 -7.94 22.70
C SER A 64 7.79 -7.27 22.09
N VAL A 65 6.61 -7.42 22.70
CA VAL A 65 5.37 -6.75 22.26
C VAL A 65 5.46 -5.24 22.44
N ALA A 66 6.03 -4.75 23.54
CA ALA A 66 6.25 -3.31 23.75
C ALA A 66 7.23 -2.73 22.71
N LEU A 67 8.36 -3.39 22.45
CA LEU A 67 9.34 -2.93 21.46
C LEU A 67 8.77 -2.93 20.03
N ALA A 68 8.04 -3.98 19.65
CA ALA A 68 7.39 -4.07 18.34
C ALA A 68 6.20 -3.09 18.21
N GLY A 69 5.42 -2.92 19.28
CA GLY A 69 4.24 -2.04 19.31
C GLY A 69 4.58 -0.55 19.29
N LEU A 70 5.69 -0.14 19.93
CA LEU A 70 6.14 1.25 19.92
C LEU A 70 6.65 1.70 18.55
N ALA A 71 7.15 0.78 17.72
CA ALA A 71 7.53 1.07 16.33
C ALA A 71 6.31 1.22 15.40
N ALA A 72 5.18 0.59 15.72
CA ALA A 72 3.96 0.60 14.89
C ALA A 72 3.15 1.91 14.97
N CYS A 73 3.38 2.75 15.99
CA CYS A 73 2.62 3.99 16.21
C CYS A 73 3.25 5.24 15.58
N ARG A 74 4.32 5.13 14.79
CA ARG A 74 4.97 6.30 14.18
C ARG A 74 4.28 6.64 12.85
N ARG A 75 3.51 7.74 12.84
CA ARG A 75 2.96 8.31 11.61
C ARG A 75 4.11 8.57 10.61
N PRO A 76 4.01 8.11 9.35
CA PRO A 76 5.03 8.37 8.36
C PRO A 76 5.16 9.88 8.15
N VAL A 77 6.41 10.35 7.99
CA VAL A 77 6.67 11.76 7.69
C VAL A 77 6.19 12.05 6.28
N GLN A 78 5.11 12.83 6.15
CA GLN A 78 4.61 13.31 4.87
C GLN A 78 5.43 14.52 4.42
N LYS A 79 5.95 14.46 3.20
CA LYS A 79 6.70 15.58 2.60
C LYS A 79 5.74 16.44 1.80
N ILE A 80 5.78 17.75 2.02
CA ILE A 80 5.06 18.74 1.21
C ILE A 80 6.08 19.37 0.27
N LEU A 81 5.89 19.19 -1.03
CA LEU A 81 6.80 19.71 -2.07
C LEU A 81 6.12 20.90 -2.76
N PRO A 82 6.60 22.15 -2.58
CA PRO A 82 6.07 23.30 -3.29
C PRO A 82 6.55 23.32 -4.75
N TYR A 83 5.92 24.16 -5.56
CA TYR A 83 6.38 24.44 -6.91
C TYR A 83 7.80 25.02 -6.90
N SER A 84 8.69 24.47 -7.74
CA SER A 84 10.00 25.09 -7.98
C SER A 84 9.88 26.44 -8.71
N ARG A 85 8.87 26.56 -9.57
CA ARG A 85 8.45 27.81 -10.22
C ARG A 85 6.93 27.77 -10.31
N GLN A 86 6.26 28.59 -9.52
CA GLN A 86 4.80 28.60 -9.45
C GLN A 86 4.22 29.32 -10.68
N PRO A 87 3.26 28.71 -11.40
CA PRO A 87 2.47 29.41 -12.41
C PRO A 87 1.58 30.48 -11.74
N GLU A 88 1.42 31.64 -12.38
CA GLU A 88 0.65 32.76 -11.81
C GLU A 88 -0.84 32.43 -11.61
N GLU A 89 -1.41 31.60 -12.48
CA GLU A 89 -2.83 31.24 -12.46
C GLU A 89 -3.17 30.16 -11.41
N VAL A 90 -2.17 29.45 -10.88
CA VAL A 90 -2.39 28.29 -10.02
C VAL A 90 -2.16 28.64 -8.56
N VAL A 91 -3.24 28.59 -7.78
CA VAL A 91 -3.21 28.70 -6.32
C VAL A 91 -3.41 27.31 -5.72
N PRO A 92 -2.43 26.73 -5.00
CA PRO A 92 -2.55 25.42 -4.38
C PRO A 92 -3.80 25.30 -3.51
N GLY A 93 -4.55 24.21 -3.68
CA GLY A 93 -5.82 23.97 -2.98
C GLY A 93 -7.06 24.68 -3.56
N VAL A 94 -6.92 25.50 -4.61
CA VAL A 94 -8.04 26.08 -5.35
C VAL A 94 -8.11 25.43 -6.73
N TYR A 95 -9.25 24.84 -7.06
CA TYR A 95 -9.47 24.23 -8.37
C TYR A 95 -9.64 25.30 -9.46
N LEU A 96 -9.25 24.94 -10.68
CA LEU A 96 -9.48 25.72 -11.89
C LEU A 96 -10.38 24.95 -12.84
N TYR A 97 -11.23 25.65 -13.58
CA TYR A 97 -12.08 25.05 -14.61
C TYR A 97 -11.54 25.38 -15.99
N TYR A 98 -11.33 24.34 -16.81
CA TYR A 98 -10.92 24.50 -18.19
C TYR A 98 -12.03 24.03 -19.13
N ALA A 99 -12.43 24.89 -20.07
CA ALA A 99 -13.31 24.48 -21.15
C ALA A 99 -12.56 23.55 -22.11
N THR A 100 -13.11 22.37 -22.34
CA THR A 100 -12.55 21.33 -23.21
C THR A 100 -13.67 20.65 -23.99
N ALA A 101 -13.34 19.65 -24.80
CA ALA A 101 -14.32 18.87 -25.52
C ALA A 101 -13.83 17.44 -25.73
N MET A 102 -14.76 16.49 -25.77
CA MET A 102 -14.48 15.08 -25.98
C MET A 102 -15.13 14.62 -27.29
N PRO A 103 -14.38 14.01 -28.22
CA PRO A 103 -14.96 13.35 -29.38
C PRO A 103 -15.67 12.06 -28.95
N VAL A 104 -16.90 11.87 -29.41
CA VAL A 104 -17.72 10.68 -29.13
C VAL A 104 -18.50 10.35 -30.40
N GLN A 105 -18.32 9.13 -30.94
CA GLN A 105 -19.05 8.61 -32.10
C GLN A 105 -19.07 9.59 -33.29
N GLY A 106 -17.90 10.12 -33.67
CA GLY A 106 -17.78 11.12 -34.73
C GLY A 106 -18.26 12.53 -34.39
N ASN A 107 -19.01 12.71 -33.31
CA ASN A 107 -19.47 14.01 -32.81
C ASN A 107 -18.58 14.56 -31.70
N LEU A 108 -18.86 15.79 -31.27
CA LEU A 108 -18.10 16.47 -30.21
C LEU A 108 -19.04 16.91 -29.09
N VAL A 109 -18.68 16.58 -27.85
CA VAL A 109 -19.37 17.08 -26.64
C VAL A 109 -18.47 18.07 -25.93
N GLY A 110 -18.93 19.31 -25.75
CA GLY A 110 -18.23 20.32 -24.97
C GLY A 110 -18.33 20.05 -23.47
N LEU A 111 -17.21 20.09 -22.78
CA LEU A 111 -17.08 19.76 -21.36
C LEU A 111 -16.30 20.85 -20.62
N ILE A 112 -16.39 20.83 -19.31
CA ILE A 112 -15.58 21.62 -18.39
C ILE A 112 -14.81 20.63 -17.52
N ALA A 113 -13.49 20.75 -17.50
CA ALA A 113 -12.63 19.94 -16.66
C ALA A 113 -12.27 20.71 -15.39
N GLU A 114 -12.65 20.17 -14.23
CA GLU A 114 -12.15 20.63 -12.93
C GLU A 114 -10.72 20.12 -12.77
N ASN A 115 -9.80 21.04 -12.57
CA ASN A 115 -8.38 20.79 -12.54
C ASN A 115 -7.78 21.24 -11.20
N HIS A 116 -7.11 20.32 -10.53
CA HIS A 116 -6.34 20.59 -9.31
C HIS A 116 -4.87 20.60 -9.68
N GLU A 117 -4.22 21.76 -9.60
CA GLU A 117 -2.76 21.88 -9.71
C GLU A 117 -2.15 21.27 -10.99
N GLY A 118 -2.89 21.29 -12.11
CA GLY A 118 -2.50 20.71 -13.40
C GLY A 118 -3.07 19.31 -13.67
N ARG A 119 -3.89 18.75 -12.77
CA ARG A 119 -4.47 17.42 -12.87
C ARG A 119 -5.99 17.53 -12.98
N PRO A 120 -6.61 17.18 -14.13
CA PRO A 120 -8.06 17.08 -14.20
C PRO A 120 -8.56 16.01 -13.23
N THR A 121 -9.57 16.31 -12.41
CA THR A 121 -10.12 15.36 -11.41
C THR A 121 -11.59 15.07 -11.62
N LYS A 122 -12.28 15.92 -12.40
CA LYS A 122 -13.69 15.75 -12.73
C LYS A 122 -13.98 16.40 -14.09
N LEU A 123 -14.91 15.80 -14.83
CA LEU A 123 -15.48 16.36 -16.05
C LEU A 123 -16.95 16.70 -15.80
N GLU A 124 -17.38 17.87 -16.23
CA GLU A 124 -18.77 18.31 -16.21
C GLU A 124 -19.17 18.87 -17.57
N GLY A 125 -20.47 19.08 -17.78
CA GLY A 125 -20.99 19.57 -19.05
C GLY A 125 -20.76 21.07 -19.15
N ASN A 126 -20.41 21.55 -20.35
CA ASN A 126 -20.36 22.99 -20.60
C ASN A 126 -21.79 23.50 -20.88
N ASP A 127 -22.28 24.43 -20.06
CA ASP A 127 -23.60 25.06 -20.19
C ASP A 127 -23.71 25.93 -21.44
N LEU A 128 -22.60 26.53 -21.88
CA LEU A 128 -22.51 27.34 -23.10
C LEU A 128 -22.41 26.50 -24.39
N HIS A 129 -22.13 25.20 -24.28
CA HIS A 129 -21.98 24.34 -25.46
C HIS A 129 -23.30 23.66 -25.84
N PRO A 130 -23.74 23.75 -27.12
CA PRO A 130 -25.08 23.30 -27.53
C PRO A 130 -25.33 21.81 -27.34
N ALA A 131 -24.29 20.97 -27.44
CA ALA A 131 -24.41 19.52 -27.31
C ALA A 131 -24.56 19.03 -25.86
N SER A 132 -23.95 19.72 -24.89
CA SER A 132 -23.96 19.29 -23.49
C SER A 132 -24.94 20.09 -22.66
N LYS A 133 -25.05 21.42 -22.86
CA LYS A 133 -25.93 22.32 -22.08
C LYS A 133 -25.84 22.07 -20.57
N GLY A 134 -24.63 21.83 -20.07
CA GLY A 134 -24.36 21.55 -18.66
C GLY A 134 -24.44 20.06 -18.28
N GLY A 135 -24.92 19.19 -19.16
CA GLY A 135 -25.03 17.75 -18.94
C GLY A 135 -23.81 16.94 -19.37
N THR A 136 -23.65 15.77 -18.76
CA THR A 136 -22.64 14.76 -19.13
C THR A 136 -23.26 13.37 -19.29
N SER A 137 -22.66 12.54 -20.14
CA SER A 137 -22.99 11.12 -20.23
C SER A 137 -22.12 10.30 -19.28
N ILE A 138 -22.49 9.03 -19.07
CA ILE A 138 -21.69 8.06 -18.29
C ILE A 138 -20.28 7.92 -18.90
N PHE A 139 -20.17 7.92 -20.23
CA PHE A 139 -18.89 7.83 -20.93
C PHE A 139 -18.03 9.07 -20.70
N ASN A 140 -18.62 10.26 -20.74
CA ASN A 140 -17.90 11.52 -20.50
C ASN A 140 -17.33 11.55 -19.08
N GLN A 141 -18.12 11.12 -18.09
CA GLN A 141 -17.69 11.04 -16.70
C GLN A 141 -16.59 10.00 -16.48
N ALA A 142 -16.73 8.82 -17.13
CA ALA A 142 -15.77 7.73 -17.00
C ALA A 142 -14.44 7.98 -17.76
N ALA A 143 -14.43 8.87 -18.76
CA ALA A 143 -13.26 9.15 -19.59
C ALA A 143 -12.03 9.57 -18.77
N ILE A 144 -12.24 10.19 -17.60
CA ILE A 144 -11.15 10.57 -16.71
C ILE A 144 -10.37 9.37 -16.17
N LEU A 145 -11.03 8.23 -15.98
CA LEU A 145 -10.37 7.00 -15.53
C LEU A 145 -9.42 6.47 -16.60
N GLY A 146 -9.80 6.56 -17.88
CA GLY A 146 -8.92 6.19 -18.99
C GLY A 146 -7.66 7.07 -19.09
N LEU A 147 -7.74 8.35 -18.67
CA LEU A 147 -6.56 9.23 -18.60
C LEU A 147 -5.57 8.75 -17.52
N TYR A 148 -6.09 8.29 -16.38
CA TYR A 148 -5.31 7.84 -15.21
C TYR A 148 -5.10 6.32 -15.15
N ASP A 149 -5.41 5.59 -16.22
CA ASP A 149 -5.23 4.15 -16.30
C ASP A 149 -3.73 3.79 -16.24
N PRO A 150 -3.29 2.98 -15.25
CA PRO A 150 -1.89 2.56 -15.11
C PRO A 150 -1.39 1.67 -16.27
N ASP A 151 -2.31 0.99 -16.98
CA ASP A 151 -2.02 0.08 -18.08
C ASP A 151 -1.97 0.81 -19.44
N ARG A 152 -2.29 2.11 -19.46
CA ARG A 152 -2.14 2.95 -20.64
C ARG A 152 -0.72 2.91 -21.18
N SER A 153 -0.58 2.90 -22.51
CA SER A 153 0.73 2.92 -23.18
C SER A 153 1.59 4.10 -22.73
N LYS A 154 2.78 3.80 -22.19
CA LYS A 154 3.74 4.79 -21.66
C LYS A 154 4.84 5.14 -22.65
N SER A 155 5.00 4.37 -23.72
CA SER A 155 6.10 4.50 -24.68
C SER A 155 5.70 3.86 -26.01
N PRO A 156 6.20 4.37 -27.16
CA PRO A 156 6.12 3.65 -28.42
C PRO A 156 6.72 2.25 -28.30
N LEU A 157 6.17 1.29 -29.04
CA LEU A 157 6.67 -0.07 -29.12
C LEU A 157 7.05 -0.39 -30.57
N TYR A 158 8.16 -1.11 -30.75
CA TYR A 158 8.58 -1.66 -32.03
C TYR A 158 8.78 -3.17 -31.89
N ASN A 159 7.99 -3.96 -32.64
CA ASN A 159 7.97 -5.43 -32.53
C ASN A 159 7.82 -5.92 -31.08
N GLY A 160 6.94 -5.27 -30.30
CA GLY A 160 6.68 -5.61 -28.89
C GLY A 160 7.72 -5.09 -27.89
N ASN A 161 8.85 -4.55 -28.36
CA ASN A 161 9.88 -3.98 -27.49
C ASN A 161 9.71 -2.47 -27.32
N ARG A 162 10.11 -1.96 -26.15
CA ARG A 162 10.07 -0.52 -25.86
C ARG A 162 10.97 0.25 -26.83
N SER A 163 10.43 1.33 -27.40
CA SER A 163 11.11 2.25 -28.32
C SER A 163 10.92 3.69 -27.86
N THR A 164 11.64 4.63 -28.48
CA THR A 164 11.51 6.07 -28.21
C THR A 164 10.70 6.78 -29.28
N LYS A 165 10.27 8.01 -28.97
CA LYS A 165 9.59 8.87 -29.94
C LYS A 165 10.51 9.26 -31.10
N ASN A 166 11.80 9.45 -30.84
CA ASN A 166 12.77 9.85 -31.88
C ASN A 166 12.99 8.71 -32.88
N ASP A 167 13.16 7.48 -32.39
CA ASP A 167 13.29 6.30 -33.24
C ASP A 167 12.06 6.14 -34.16
N PHE A 168 10.86 6.37 -33.63
CA PHE A 168 9.63 6.36 -34.43
C PHE A 168 9.62 7.45 -35.51
N VAL A 169 10.08 8.66 -35.20
CA VAL A 169 10.13 9.78 -36.16
C VAL A 169 11.15 9.49 -37.28
N GLU A 170 12.32 8.97 -36.94
CA GLU A 170 13.36 8.58 -37.92
C GLU A 170 12.87 7.42 -38.81
N PHE A 171 12.23 6.42 -38.20
CA PHE A 171 11.58 5.34 -38.91
C PHE A 171 10.49 5.87 -39.85
N ALA A 172 9.58 6.71 -39.38
CA ALA A 172 8.48 7.23 -40.19
C ALA A 172 9.00 8.09 -41.37
N ALA A 173 10.01 8.92 -41.13
CA ALA A 173 10.61 9.76 -42.16
C ALA A 173 11.24 8.93 -43.28
N SER A 174 11.95 7.85 -42.94
CA SER A 174 12.56 6.95 -43.92
C SER A 174 11.55 6.03 -44.60
N HIS A 175 10.64 5.41 -43.83
CA HIS A 175 9.66 4.45 -44.33
C HIS A 175 8.63 5.09 -45.27
N PHE A 176 8.18 6.31 -44.97
CA PHE A 176 7.22 7.05 -45.78
C PHE A 176 7.85 8.09 -46.71
N ALA A 177 9.15 7.99 -46.99
CA ALA A 177 9.84 8.85 -47.95
C ALA A 177 9.31 8.66 -49.38
N ASN A 178 8.91 7.43 -49.74
CA ASN A 178 8.31 7.12 -51.03
C ASN A 178 6.81 7.41 -51.03
N THR A 179 6.41 8.55 -51.59
CA THR A 179 5.00 8.99 -51.66
C THR A 179 4.13 8.18 -52.62
N SER A 180 4.73 7.38 -53.51
CA SER A 180 4.02 6.50 -54.44
C SER A 180 3.63 5.15 -53.81
N GLN A 181 4.08 4.87 -52.59
CA GLN A 181 3.72 3.65 -51.88
C GLN A 181 2.21 3.61 -51.58
N ARG A 182 1.64 2.40 -51.60
CA ARG A 182 0.26 2.17 -51.18
C ARG A 182 0.18 2.24 -49.66
N VAL A 183 -0.61 3.19 -49.15
CA VAL A 183 -0.79 3.41 -47.71
C VAL A 183 -2.27 3.38 -47.39
N ALA A 184 -2.66 2.62 -46.36
CA ALA A 184 -4.01 2.64 -45.83
C ALA A 184 -4.01 3.33 -44.47
N PHE A 185 -4.76 4.41 -44.34
CA PHE A 185 -5.05 5.05 -43.06
C PHE A 185 -6.37 4.50 -42.54
N ILE A 186 -6.37 4.01 -41.30
CA ILE A 186 -7.57 3.55 -40.61
C ILE A 186 -7.78 4.47 -39.42
N SER A 187 -8.99 4.99 -39.28
CA SER A 187 -9.31 5.91 -38.19
C SER A 187 -10.73 5.72 -37.67
N GLU A 188 -10.95 6.21 -36.46
CA GLU A 188 -12.30 6.44 -35.91
C GLU A 188 -13.00 7.59 -36.65
N ALA A 189 -14.32 7.70 -36.47
CA ALA A 189 -15.07 8.84 -36.96
C ALA A 189 -14.67 10.11 -36.21
N ASN A 190 -14.48 11.22 -36.93
CA ASN A 190 -14.07 12.49 -36.35
C ASN A 190 -14.63 13.68 -37.15
N SER A 191 -15.21 14.66 -36.45
CA SER A 191 -15.78 15.89 -37.01
C SER A 191 -14.84 17.10 -36.95
N SER A 192 -13.64 16.95 -36.38
CA SER A 192 -12.69 18.06 -36.20
C SER A 192 -12.23 18.65 -37.55
N PRO A 193 -12.33 19.97 -37.75
CA PRO A 193 -11.84 20.63 -38.97
C PRO A 193 -10.33 20.49 -39.17
N THR A 194 -9.54 20.52 -38.09
CA THR A 194 -8.08 20.36 -38.18
C THR A 194 -7.70 18.96 -38.61
N TYR A 195 -8.42 17.95 -38.10
CA TYR A 195 -8.27 16.57 -38.50
C TYR A 195 -8.62 16.37 -39.98
N ASN A 196 -9.74 16.92 -40.43
CA ASN A 196 -10.17 16.83 -41.83
C ASN A 196 -9.19 17.52 -42.79
N SER A 197 -8.61 18.66 -42.39
CA SER A 197 -7.55 19.31 -43.16
C SER A 197 -6.29 18.43 -43.25
N LEU A 198 -5.87 17.82 -42.13
CA LEU A 198 -4.73 16.90 -42.12
C LEU A 198 -4.97 15.65 -42.97
N LYS A 199 -6.19 15.09 -42.94
CA LYS A 199 -6.60 13.99 -43.82
C LYS A 199 -6.46 14.36 -45.29
N GLN A 200 -6.93 15.53 -45.70
CA GLN A 200 -6.80 16.02 -47.08
C GLN A 200 -5.32 16.21 -47.47
N GLN A 201 -4.51 16.78 -46.57
CA GLN A 201 -3.07 16.95 -46.80
C GLN A 201 -2.33 15.61 -46.90
N ALA A 202 -2.73 14.60 -46.12
CA ALA A 202 -2.16 13.27 -46.20
C ALA A 202 -2.51 12.60 -47.54
N LEU A 203 -3.79 12.67 -47.95
CA LEU A 203 -4.25 12.11 -49.22
C LEU A 203 -3.64 12.81 -50.45
N SER A 204 -3.37 14.12 -50.38
CA SER A 204 -2.68 14.83 -51.46
C SER A 204 -1.18 14.53 -51.51
N LYS A 205 -0.56 14.21 -50.38
CA LYS A 205 0.86 13.83 -50.31
C LYS A 205 1.09 12.40 -50.82
N PHE A 206 0.17 11.48 -50.56
CA PHE A 206 0.28 10.07 -50.94
C PHE A 206 -0.77 9.71 -51.99
N ASN A 207 -0.38 9.74 -53.27
CA ASN A 207 -1.30 9.56 -54.40
C ASN A 207 -2.01 8.20 -54.41
N ASN A 208 -1.39 7.17 -53.84
CA ASN A 208 -1.93 5.81 -53.75
C ASN A 208 -2.46 5.48 -52.34
N ALA A 209 -2.81 6.50 -51.55
CA ALA A 209 -3.36 6.30 -50.22
C ALA A 209 -4.87 6.08 -50.24
N THR A 210 -5.36 5.29 -49.28
CA THR A 210 -6.78 5.11 -48.99
C THR A 210 -7.03 5.47 -47.54
N TRP A 211 -8.12 6.18 -47.28
CA TRP A 211 -8.54 6.51 -45.91
C TRP A 211 -9.85 5.79 -45.59
N VAL A 212 -9.80 4.88 -44.63
CA VAL A 212 -10.95 4.11 -44.17
C VAL A 212 -11.33 4.62 -42.78
N THR A 213 -12.57 5.08 -42.65
CA THR A 213 -13.16 5.41 -41.34
C THR A 213 -13.92 4.18 -40.86
N HIS A 214 -13.68 3.77 -39.61
CA HIS A 214 -14.41 2.69 -38.95
C HIS A 214 -15.01 3.20 -37.65
N GLU A 215 -16.33 3.12 -37.52
CA GLU A 215 -17.07 3.48 -36.31
C GLU A 215 -18.02 2.32 -35.95
N PRO A 216 -17.74 1.57 -34.87
CA PRO A 216 -18.53 0.40 -34.49
C PRO A 216 -20.03 0.66 -34.34
N PHE A 217 -20.40 1.87 -33.91
CA PHE A 217 -21.81 2.27 -33.69
C PHE A 217 -22.33 3.23 -34.77
N GLY A 218 -21.68 3.27 -35.94
CA GLY A 218 -22.09 4.12 -37.06
C GLY A 218 -23.37 3.63 -37.75
N GLU A 219 -24.05 4.54 -38.45
CA GLU A 219 -25.28 4.22 -39.20
C GLU A 219 -25.06 3.12 -40.25
N ASP A 220 -23.88 3.09 -40.87
CA ASP A 220 -23.50 2.07 -41.86
C ASP A 220 -23.42 0.64 -41.29
N ASN A 221 -23.37 0.50 -39.95
CA ASN A 221 -23.28 -0.78 -39.23
C ASN A 221 -24.61 -1.18 -38.58
N VAL A 222 -25.71 -0.47 -38.85
CA VAL A 222 -27.05 -0.86 -38.38
C VAL A 222 -27.43 -2.16 -39.08
N VAL A 223 -27.56 -3.23 -38.30
CA VAL A 223 -28.13 -4.49 -38.76
C VAL A 223 -29.64 -4.31 -38.78
N GLU A 224 -30.26 -4.34 -39.96
CA GLU A 224 -31.72 -4.41 -40.12
C GLU A 224 -32.33 -5.65 -39.45
#